data_AF-A0A814T8N5-F1
#
_entry.id   AF-A0A814T8N5-F1
#
_cell.length_a   1.000
_cell.length_b   1.000
_cell.length_c   1.000
_cell.angle_alpha   90.00
_cell.angle_beta   90.00
_cell.angle_gamma   90.00
#
_symmetry.space_group_name_H-M   'P 1'
#
loop_
_entity.id
_entity.type
_entity.pdbx_description
1 polymer ?
#
loop_
_entity_poly.entity_id
_entity_poly.type
_entity_poly.pdbx_seq_one_letter_code
_entity_poly.pdbx_strand_id
1 'polypeptide(L)'
;MKKLFFIYFLILSLSTVAQQSENSENTEEFVPTNEWQIVKEGQKIPPGLHIRLNLETGLREAKLIDNNEQQSSSNNLIPVPTETTQEEISRHSLEQAFANLDLSKDDVKTDKTHEEEIRKQFRSYEELKKDFESINMKIQTDQEILINLIDQLNKTDNNDNRKTILTDLEYYLHQYDNAILFSDLNGLDLLIDLLNSTNTNAEIRSLVNLVLGAAFQGNPKVQLKALQRGYIQYFLHLLNTETDDNIILRLLFTLSTLLRSFPQAQKNFLKHGGAELMVKILNQTNNKIVVRALTLMNDLIIEKEQVMDNKQEAYKDIHILNQLVDYGWCARISTRLTLFDTDNFDHIEKIIHAMIPFIDICHRDFIHLIPTLDKFHKIYIKNNFDNDSIYMDMLNNIHIILTKLRQRSSDDL
;
A
#
# COMPACT_ATOMS: atom_id res chain seq x y z
N MET A 1 14.73 42.79 28.54
CA MET A 1 13.68 43.56 27.84
C MET A 1 13.74 43.45 26.30
N LYS A 2 14.04 42.27 25.73
CA LYS A 2 13.87 42.01 24.27
C LYS A 2 13.20 40.65 23.96
N LYS A 3 12.63 39.97 24.97
CA LYS A 3 11.85 38.72 24.80
C LYS A 3 10.37 38.83 25.18
N LEU A 4 9.89 40.01 25.64
CA LEU A 4 8.46 40.24 25.90
C LEU A 4 7.71 40.95 24.77
N PHE A 5 8.41 41.49 23.76
CA PHE A 5 7.78 42.23 22.66
C PHE A 5 7.34 41.33 21.49
N PHE A 6 7.83 40.09 21.42
CA PHE A 6 7.50 39.17 20.32
C PHE A 6 6.23 38.33 20.59
N ILE A 7 5.80 38.24 21.86
CA ILE A 7 4.60 37.49 22.26
C ILE A 7 3.33 38.34 22.08
N TYR A 8 3.44 39.67 22.03
CA TYR A 8 2.29 40.56 21.81
C TYR A 8 1.95 40.77 20.31
N PHE A 9 2.85 40.39 19.40
CA PHE A 9 2.63 40.53 17.94
C PHE A 9 2.05 39.24 17.30
N LEU A 10 2.04 38.12 18.03
CA LEU A 10 1.47 36.85 17.58
C LEU A 10 0.03 36.62 18.09
N ILE A 11 -0.47 37.51 18.97
CA ILE A 11 -1.85 37.48 19.51
C ILE A 11 -2.76 38.49 18.79
N LEU A 12 -2.24 39.23 17.79
CA LEU A 12 -2.96 40.30 17.08
C LEU A 12 -3.09 40.08 15.56
N SER A 13 -2.93 38.83 15.08
CA SER A 13 -3.18 38.46 13.67
C SER A 13 -4.18 37.31 13.46
N LEU A 14 -4.94 36.94 14.51
CA LEU A 14 -6.16 36.12 14.37
C LEU A 14 -7.40 36.92 14.79
N SER A 15 -7.74 37.94 14.01
CA SER A 15 -9.04 38.61 14.13
C SER A 15 -9.38 39.41 12.88
N THR A 16 -9.52 38.72 11.76
CA THR A 16 -10.35 39.18 10.63
C THR A 16 -11.01 37.96 9.98
N VAL A 17 -12.12 37.51 10.57
CA VAL A 17 -13.14 36.77 9.83
C VAL A 17 -14.45 37.55 9.98
N ALA A 18 -15.09 37.72 8.83
CA ALA A 18 -16.15 38.63 8.56
C ALA A 18 -17.40 38.38 9.41
N GLN A 19 -18.02 39.49 9.76
CA GLN A 19 -19.35 39.63 10.32
C GLN A 19 -20.37 39.15 9.26
N GLN A 20 -21.03 38.03 9.52
CA GLN A 20 -22.25 37.64 8.83
C GLN A 20 -23.41 37.60 9.83
N SER A 21 -24.46 38.31 9.44
CA SER A 21 -25.72 38.56 10.11
C SER A 21 -26.39 37.30 10.67
N GLU A 22 -26.78 37.37 11.94
CA GLU A 22 -27.78 36.49 12.54
C GLU A 22 -29.09 36.62 11.77
N ASN A 23 -29.41 35.60 10.98
CA ASN A 23 -30.77 35.33 10.54
C ASN A 23 -31.20 34.05 11.27
N SER A 24 -31.79 34.22 12.46
CA SER A 24 -32.32 33.11 13.25
C SER A 24 -33.59 32.58 12.60
N GLU A 25 -33.45 31.74 11.58
CA GLU A 25 -34.50 30.77 11.25
C GLU A 25 -34.50 29.73 12.38
N ASN A 26 -35.55 29.76 13.21
CA ASN A 26 -35.87 28.69 14.14
C ASN A 26 -36.13 27.41 13.34
N THR A 27 -35.08 26.67 12.99
CA THR A 27 -35.21 25.28 12.52
C THR A 27 -35.68 24.45 13.71
N GLU A 28 -36.97 24.14 13.76
CA GLU A 28 -37.55 23.21 14.73
C GLU A 28 -36.69 21.93 14.80
N GLU A 29 -36.22 21.56 15.98
CA GLU A 29 -35.50 20.30 16.16
C GLU A 29 -36.50 19.14 16.16
N PHE A 30 -36.16 18.03 15.49
CA PHE A 30 -37.04 16.85 15.45
C PHE A 30 -37.07 16.18 16.83
N VAL A 31 -38.26 16.10 17.44
CA VAL A 31 -38.48 15.41 18.72
C VAL A 31 -38.85 13.95 18.44
N PRO A 32 -37.93 13.00 18.64
CA PRO A 32 -38.15 11.63 18.20
C PRO A 32 -39.07 10.86 19.16
N THR A 33 -39.90 9.98 18.60
CA THR A 33 -40.74 9.02 19.34
C THR A 33 -40.47 7.59 18.92
N ASN A 34 -41.07 6.62 19.62
CA ASN A 34 -40.96 5.19 19.27
C ASN A 34 -41.77 4.79 18.02
N GLU A 35 -42.69 5.64 17.58
CA GLU A 35 -43.42 5.48 16.32
C GLU A 35 -42.82 6.34 15.20
N TRP A 36 -43.01 5.93 13.95
CA TRP A 36 -42.52 6.62 12.77
C TRP A 36 -43.19 7.98 12.60
N GLN A 37 -42.40 9.05 12.56
CA GLN A 37 -42.88 10.40 12.27
C GLN A 37 -42.21 10.97 11.02
N ILE A 38 -42.99 11.75 10.25
CA ILE A 38 -42.50 12.42 9.05
C ILE A 38 -41.51 13.52 9.45
N VAL A 39 -40.37 13.54 8.78
CA VAL A 39 -39.35 14.59 8.93
C VAL A 39 -39.62 15.69 7.90
N LYS A 40 -39.81 16.93 8.36
CA LYS A 40 -40.02 18.08 7.47
C LYS A 40 -38.74 18.46 6.72
N GLU A 41 -38.87 19.02 5.52
CA GLU A 41 -37.71 19.51 4.76
C GLU A 41 -36.97 20.61 5.53
N GLY A 42 -35.65 20.46 5.69
CA GLY A 42 -34.80 21.38 6.45
C GLY A 42 -34.78 21.17 7.98
N GLN A 43 -35.55 20.21 8.51
CA GLN A 43 -35.57 19.91 9.95
C GLN A 43 -34.28 19.21 10.41
N LYS A 44 -33.67 19.66 11.52
CA LYS A 44 -32.49 19.00 12.09
C LYS A 44 -32.88 17.72 12.82
N ILE A 45 -32.24 16.61 12.43
CA ILE A 45 -32.47 15.27 12.99
C ILE A 45 -31.32 14.93 13.96
N PRO A 46 -31.60 14.64 15.24
CA PRO A 46 -30.59 14.15 16.19
C PRO A 46 -29.95 12.83 15.72
N PRO A 47 -28.63 12.63 15.96
CA PRO A 47 -27.95 11.37 15.62
C PRO A 47 -28.50 10.20 16.44
N GLY A 48 -28.53 8.99 15.85
CA GLY A 48 -28.95 7.75 16.55
C GLY A 48 -30.43 7.36 16.37
N LEU A 49 -31.12 7.91 15.36
CA LEU A 49 -32.49 7.55 15.00
C LEU A 49 -32.54 6.57 13.82
N HIS A 50 -33.57 5.73 13.77
CA HIS A 50 -33.86 4.89 12.61
C HIS A 50 -34.56 5.78 11.56
N ILE A 51 -33.95 5.94 10.39
CA ILE A 51 -34.47 6.80 9.31
C ILE A 51 -34.82 5.93 8.09
N ARG A 52 -35.99 6.14 7.50
CA ARG A 52 -36.39 5.47 6.25
C ARG A 52 -37.02 6.45 5.26
N LEU A 53 -37.05 6.05 3.99
CA LEU A 53 -37.86 6.68 2.96
C LEU A 53 -39.08 5.79 2.72
N ASN A 54 -40.28 6.30 2.94
CA ASN A 54 -41.50 5.59 2.65
C ASN A 54 -41.73 5.59 1.13
N LEU A 55 -41.70 4.43 0.48
CA LEU A 55 -41.78 4.31 -0.98
C LEU A 55 -43.19 4.56 -1.53
N GLU A 56 -44.22 4.47 -0.69
CA GLU A 56 -45.60 4.73 -1.08
C GLU A 56 -45.94 6.23 -1.00
N THR A 57 -45.42 6.92 0.01
CA THR A 57 -45.67 8.36 0.21
C THR A 57 -44.53 9.27 -0.28
N GLY A 58 -43.35 8.72 -0.55
CA GLY A 58 -42.14 9.46 -0.91
C GLY A 58 -41.53 10.28 0.24
N LEU A 59 -42.08 10.19 1.45
CA LEU A 59 -41.69 11.02 2.59
C LEU A 59 -40.62 10.35 3.45
N ARG A 60 -39.72 11.17 4.00
CA ARG A 60 -38.69 10.72 4.94
C ARG A 60 -39.29 10.62 6.34
N GLU A 61 -39.11 9.49 7.01
CA GLU A 61 -39.65 9.23 8.36
C GLU A 61 -38.51 8.83 9.32
N ALA A 62 -38.65 9.16 10.61
CA ALA A 62 -37.71 8.79 11.66
C ALA A 62 -38.40 8.31 12.95
N LYS A 63 -37.79 7.35 13.66
CA LYS A 63 -38.18 6.88 15.01
C LYS A 63 -36.97 6.59 15.91
N LEU A 64 -37.17 6.47 17.22
CA LEU A 64 -36.17 5.96 18.17
C LEU A 64 -35.83 4.49 17.88
N ILE A 65 -34.55 4.15 18.05
CA ILE A 65 -34.08 2.76 17.94
C ILE A 65 -34.40 2.05 19.27
N ASP A 66 -35.21 1.00 19.23
CA ASP A 66 -35.48 0.16 20.40
C ASP A 66 -34.26 -0.73 20.70
N ASN A 67 -33.84 -0.81 21.96
CA ASN A 67 -32.69 -1.63 22.38
C ASN A 67 -32.86 -3.13 22.12
N ASN A 68 -34.09 -3.60 21.84
CA ASN A 68 -34.37 -4.98 21.46
C ASN A 68 -34.23 -5.24 19.94
N GLU A 69 -34.10 -4.20 19.10
CA GLU A 69 -33.86 -4.33 17.64
C GLU A 69 -32.35 -4.43 17.30
N GLN A 70 -31.44 -4.26 18.27
CA GLN A 70 -29.98 -4.34 18.05
C GLN A 70 -29.46 -5.76 17.69
N GLN A 71 -30.29 -6.81 17.78
CA GLN A 71 -29.95 -8.16 17.31
C GLN A 71 -30.42 -8.45 15.87
N SER A 72 -31.12 -7.53 15.21
CA SER A 72 -31.71 -7.77 13.88
C SER A 72 -30.96 -7.06 12.74
N SER A 73 -30.00 -6.18 13.05
CA SER A 73 -29.29 -5.37 12.05
C SER A 73 -28.06 -6.04 11.44
N SER A 74 -27.81 -7.32 11.71
CA SER A 74 -26.72 -8.11 11.09
C SER A 74 -27.20 -9.09 10.00
N ASN A 75 -28.51 -9.20 9.73
CA ASN A 75 -29.06 -10.22 8.82
C ASN A 75 -29.93 -9.67 7.68
N ASN A 76 -29.50 -8.59 7.02
CA ASN A 76 -30.00 -8.23 5.68
C ASN A 76 -28.96 -8.43 4.57
N LEU A 77 -28.08 -9.42 4.76
CA LEU A 77 -27.42 -10.08 3.64
C LEU A 77 -28.28 -11.29 3.27
N ILE A 78 -29.03 -11.15 2.16
CA ILE A 78 -29.60 -12.32 1.49
C ILE A 78 -28.41 -13.20 1.12
N PRO A 79 -28.33 -14.46 1.59
CA PRO A 79 -27.30 -15.37 1.12
C PRO A 79 -27.56 -15.60 -0.37
N VAL A 80 -26.63 -15.14 -1.21
CA VAL A 80 -26.55 -15.61 -2.59
C VAL A 80 -26.23 -17.10 -2.49
N PRO A 81 -27.10 -18.01 -2.95
CA PRO A 81 -26.74 -19.42 -3.05
C PRO A 81 -25.50 -19.52 -3.94
N THR A 82 -24.45 -20.11 -3.39
CA THR A 82 -23.17 -20.40 -4.05
C THR A 82 -23.34 -21.53 -5.06
N GLU A 83 -24.14 -21.28 -6.10
CA GLU A 83 -24.11 -21.99 -7.38
C GLU A 83 -24.45 -20.97 -8.47
N THR A 84 -23.47 -20.17 -8.87
CA THR A 84 -23.59 -19.34 -10.08
C THR A 84 -22.90 -20.07 -11.22
N THR A 85 -23.66 -20.96 -11.87
CA THR A 85 -23.66 -20.95 -13.34
C THR A 85 -23.91 -19.51 -13.77
N GLN A 86 -23.00 -18.95 -14.58
CA GLN A 86 -23.23 -17.69 -15.28
C GLN A 86 -24.44 -17.86 -16.19
N GLU A 87 -25.65 -17.61 -15.68
CA GLU A 87 -26.78 -17.29 -16.55
C GLU A 87 -26.60 -15.83 -16.97
N GLU A 88 -25.97 -15.65 -18.12
CA GLU A 88 -26.11 -14.43 -18.90
C GLU A 88 -27.61 -14.12 -18.99
N ILE A 89 -28.01 -12.94 -18.53
CA ILE A 89 -29.36 -12.41 -18.78
C ILE A 89 -29.47 -12.25 -20.29
N SER A 90 -29.96 -13.28 -20.96
CA SER A 90 -30.19 -13.31 -22.40
C SER A 90 -31.15 -12.18 -22.76
N ARG A 91 -30.90 -11.50 -23.88
CA ARG A 91 -31.84 -10.52 -24.48
C ARG A 91 -33.29 -11.03 -24.51
N HIS A 92 -33.47 -12.33 -24.64
CA HIS A 92 -34.77 -12.99 -24.66
C HIS A 92 -35.54 -12.89 -23.33
N SER A 93 -34.87 -12.90 -22.17
CA SER A 93 -35.54 -12.76 -20.87
C SER A 93 -35.99 -11.32 -20.59
N LEU A 94 -35.20 -10.34 -21.07
CA LEU A 94 -35.59 -8.93 -21.06
C LEU A 94 -36.77 -8.68 -22.02
N GLU A 95 -36.73 -9.23 -23.23
CA GLU A 95 -37.84 -9.12 -24.19
C GLU A 95 -39.14 -9.76 -23.67
N GLN A 96 -39.06 -10.89 -22.97
CA GLN A 96 -40.23 -11.50 -22.32
C GLN A 96 -40.75 -10.67 -21.13
N ALA A 97 -39.86 -10.03 -20.35
CA ALA A 97 -40.26 -9.12 -19.29
C ALA A 97 -40.95 -7.85 -19.85
N PHE A 98 -40.51 -7.36 -21.00
CA PHE A 98 -41.18 -6.25 -21.72
C PHE A 98 -42.48 -6.68 -22.40
N ALA A 99 -42.58 -7.92 -22.89
CA ALA A 99 -43.81 -8.45 -23.51
C ALA A 99 -44.94 -8.68 -22.49
N ASN A 100 -44.59 -8.91 -21.22
CA ASN A 100 -45.55 -9.08 -20.12
C ASN A 100 -46.02 -7.76 -19.49
N LEU A 101 -45.47 -6.61 -19.92
CA LEU A 101 -46.08 -5.31 -19.67
C LEU A 101 -47.26 -5.17 -20.62
N ASP A 102 -48.44 -5.60 -20.18
CA ASP A 102 -49.69 -5.35 -20.89
C ASP A 102 -49.99 -3.85 -20.86
N LEU A 103 -49.43 -3.13 -21.84
CA LEU A 103 -49.85 -1.80 -22.22
C LEU A 103 -51.12 -1.94 -23.08
N SER A 104 -52.17 -2.53 -22.49
CA SER A 104 -53.51 -2.42 -23.01
C SER A 104 -53.87 -0.93 -22.98
N LYS A 105 -53.87 -0.35 -24.18
CA LYS A 105 -54.30 1.01 -24.46
C LYS A 105 -55.80 1.12 -24.19
N ASP A 106 -56.22 1.17 -22.93
CA ASP A 106 -57.55 1.61 -22.51
C ASP A 106 -57.58 1.56 -20.97
N ASP A 107 -57.27 2.69 -20.32
CA ASP A 107 -57.80 3.12 -19.00
C ASP A 107 -56.93 4.17 -18.27
N VAL A 108 -56.25 5.05 -19.01
CA VAL A 108 -55.89 6.35 -18.46
C VAL A 108 -56.27 7.42 -19.48
N LYS A 109 -57.36 8.16 -19.21
CA LYS A 109 -57.54 9.48 -19.80
C LYS A 109 -56.49 10.39 -19.16
N THR A 110 -55.25 10.30 -19.62
CA THR A 110 -54.25 11.34 -19.35
C THR A 110 -54.71 12.57 -20.10
N ASP A 111 -55.01 13.62 -19.34
CA ASP A 111 -55.25 14.95 -19.89
C ASP A 111 -54.01 15.34 -20.70
N LYS A 112 -54.16 15.71 -21.98
CA LYS A 112 -53.02 16.00 -22.88
C LYS A 112 -52.10 17.09 -22.31
N THR A 113 -52.66 17.94 -21.46
CA THR A 113 -51.98 18.95 -20.65
C THR A 113 -50.96 18.34 -19.67
N HIS A 114 -51.28 17.22 -19.02
CA HIS A 114 -50.41 16.56 -18.04
C HIS A 114 -49.22 15.84 -18.69
N GLU A 115 -49.44 15.19 -19.83
CA GLU A 115 -48.33 14.60 -20.62
C GLU A 115 -47.37 15.66 -21.17
N GLU A 116 -47.90 16.81 -21.60
CA GLU A 116 -47.08 17.94 -22.05
C GLU A 116 -46.32 18.63 -20.90
N GLU A 117 -46.90 18.70 -19.71
CA GLU A 117 -46.23 19.21 -18.51
C GLU A 117 -45.10 18.29 -18.05
N ILE A 118 -45.34 16.98 -18.01
CA ILE A 118 -44.30 15.97 -17.69
C ILE A 118 -43.17 16.05 -18.71
N ARG A 119 -43.45 16.10 -20.02
CA ARG A 119 -42.41 16.23 -21.05
C ARG A 119 -41.58 17.50 -20.95
N LYS A 120 -42.13 18.58 -20.40
CA LYS A 120 -41.38 19.84 -20.14
C LYS A 120 -40.50 19.76 -18.89
N GLN A 121 -40.78 18.83 -17.96
CA GLN A 121 -39.97 18.62 -16.76
C GLN A 121 -38.75 17.72 -17.00
N PHE A 122 -38.78 16.90 -18.05
CA PHE A 122 -37.69 15.98 -18.38
C PHE A 122 -36.92 16.44 -19.61
N ARG A 123 -35.58 16.38 -19.53
CA ARG A 123 -34.69 16.60 -20.68
C ARG A 123 -35.02 15.60 -21.78
N SER A 124 -34.95 16.06 -23.04
CA SER A 124 -35.21 15.17 -24.17
C SER A 124 -34.16 14.06 -24.26
N TYR A 125 -34.53 12.90 -24.80
CA TYR A 125 -33.58 11.80 -25.01
C TYR A 125 -32.40 12.21 -25.89
N GLU A 126 -32.63 13.09 -26.88
CA GLU A 126 -31.59 13.62 -27.76
C GLU A 126 -30.64 14.57 -27.04
N GLU A 127 -31.15 15.43 -26.15
CA GLU A 127 -30.31 16.24 -25.26
C GLU A 127 -29.51 15.38 -24.30
N LEU A 128 -30.12 14.37 -23.68
CA LEU A 128 -29.43 13.45 -22.78
C LEU A 128 -28.35 12.65 -23.51
N LYS A 129 -28.60 12.21 -24.74
CA LYS A 129 -27.62 11.52 -25.58
C LYS A 129 -26.47 12.45 -25.97
N LYS A 130 -26.77 13.69 -26.33
CA LYS A 130 -25.76 14.71 -26.66
C LYS A 130 -24.94 15.12 -25.44
N ASP A 131 -25.59 15.27 -24.29
CA ASP A 131 -24.94 15.53 -22.99
C ASP A 131 -24.02 14.36 -22.66
N PHE A 132 -24.49 13.11 -22.79
CA PHE A 132 -23.69 11.90 -22.59
C PHE A 132 -22.48 11.81 -23.55
N GLU A 133 -22.67 12.12 -24.83
CA GLU A 133 -21.58 12.19 -25.82
C GLU A 133 -20.60 13.33 -25.52
N SER A 134 -21.06 14.45 -24.96
CA SER A 134 -20.20 15.57 -24.55
C SER A 134 -19.50 15.35 -23.20
N ILE A 135 -20.10 14.55 -22.32
CA ILE A 135 -19.56 14.10 -21.03
C ILE A 135 -18.69 12.85 -21.21
N ASN A 136 -18.63 12.28 -22.41
CA ASN A 136 -17.58 11.35 -22.83
C ASN A 136 -16.22 12.07 -22.95
N MET A 137 -15.82 12.78 -21.88
CA MET A 137 -14.43 12.92 -21.46
C MET A 137 -13.83 11.53 -21.64
N LYS A 138 -13.05 11.32 -22.70
CA LYS A 138 -12.48 10.02 -23.11
C LYS A 138 -12.14 9.17 -21.88
N ILE A 139 -13.06 8.32 -21.44
CA ILE A 139 -12.83 7.43 -20.32
C ILE A 139 -11.96 6.33 -20.91
N GLN A 140 -10.66 6.53 -20.82
CA GLN A 140 -9.70 5.53 -21.24
C GLN A 140 -9.65 4.46 -20.15
N THR A 141 -9.64 3.20 -20.57
CA THR A 141 -9.37 2.11 -19.63
C THR A 141 -7.90 2.11 -19.26
N ASP A 142 -7.55 1.60 -18.08
CA ASP A 142 -6.15 1.44 -17.65
C ASP A 142 -5.31 0.69 -18.70
N GLN A 143 -5.91 -0.29 -19.38
CA GLN A 143 -5.29 -1.01 -20.49
C GLN A 143 -4.93 -0.07 -21.66
N GLU A 144 -5.86 0.78 -22.10
CA GLU A 144 -5.60 1.74 -23.18
C GLU A 144 -4.53 2.77 -22.78
N ILE A 145 -4.57 3.22 -21.53
CA ILE A 145 -3.59 4.16 -20.99
C ILE A 145 -2.20 3.52 -20.99
N LEU A 146 -2.07 2.29 -20.50
CA LEU A 146 -0.80 1.56 -20.48
C LEU A 146 -0.23 1.33 -21.87
N ILE A 147 -1.05 0.90 -22.83
CA ILE A 147 -0.62 0.70 -24.22
C ILE A 147 -0.07 2.02 -24.78
N ASN A 148 -0.77 3.13 -24.52
CA ASN A 148 -0.33 4.46 -24.96
C ASN A 148 0.97 4.89 -24.28
N LEU A 149 1.12 4.70 -22.97
CA LEU A 149 2.34 5.02 -22.24
C LEU A 149 3.55 4.22 -22.76
N ILE A 150 3.38 2.93 -23.04
CA ILE A 150 4.45 2.08 -23.63
C ILE A 150 4.85 2.60 -25.01
N ASP A 151 3.87 2.91 -25.88
CA ASP A 151 4.12 3.42 -27.22
C ASP A 151 4.83 4.79 -27.19
N GLN A 152 4.41 5.68 -26.30
CA GLN A 152 5.09 6.98 -26.09
C GLN A 152 6.52 6.79 -25.57
N LEU A 153 6.73 5.90 -24.60
CA LEU A 153 8.05 5.64 -24.03
C LEU A 153 9.05 5.16 -25.09
N ASN A 154 8.59 4.31 -26.01
CA ASN A 154 9.41 3.77 -27.09
C ASN A 154 9.78 4.82 -28.16
N LYS A 155 8.95 5.86 -28.32
CA LYS A 155 9.16 6.91 -29.33
C LYS A 155 9.94 8.13 -28.82
N THR A 156 9.98 8.35 -27.51
CA THR A 156 10.59 9.56 -26.96
C THR A 156 12.08 9.40 -26.66
N ASP A 157 12.88 10.36 -27.13
CA ASP A 157 14.28 10.54 -26.74
C ASP A 157 14.49 11.68 -25.73
N ASN A 158 13.42 12.41 -25.41
CA ASN A 158 13.48 13.49 -24.43
C ASN A 158 13.35 12.94 -23.00
N ASN A 159 14.31 13.27 -22.13
CA ASN A 159 14.35 12.81 -20.74
C ASN A 159 13.23 13.37 -19.87
N ASP A 160 12.76 14.62 -20.07
CA ASP A 160 11.63 15.18 -19.33
C ASP A 160 10.34 14.43 -19.66
N ASN A 161 10.13 14.10 -20.94
CA ASN A 161 9.00 13.27 -21.37
C ASN A 161 9.11 11.86 -20.77
N ARG A 162 10.31 11.23 -20.81
CA ARG A 162 10.53 9.91 -20.19
C ARG A 162 10.20 9.95 -18.70
N LYS A 163 10.61 11.00 -17.99
CA LYS A 163 10.34 11.15 -16.56
C LYS A 163 8.83 11.15 -16.29
N THR A 164 8.05 11.92 -17.05
CA THR A 164 6.59 11.95 -16.91
C THR A 164 6.00 10.56 -17.17
N ILE A 165 6.35 9.94 -18.30
CA ILE A 165 5.81 8.62 -18.69
C ILE A 165 6.17 7.54 -17.66
N LEU A 166 7.41 7.52 -17.17
CA LEU A 166 7.85 6.55 -16.17
C LEU A 166 7.15 6.79 -14.82
N THR A 167 6.85 8.03 -14.47
CA THR A 167 6.08 8.33 -13.25
C THR A 167 4.65 7.81 -13.37
N ASP A 168 4.02 7.99 -14.53
CA ASP A 168 2.68 7.47 -14.77
C ASP A 168 2.67 5.93 -14.79
N LEU A 169 3.64 5.32 -15.48
CA LEU A 169 3.80 3.86 -15.47
C LEU A 169 3.98 3.31 -14.07
N GLU A 170 4.83 3.93 -13.25
CA GLU A 170 5.03 3.52 -11.85
C GLU A 170 3.70 3.48 -11.07
N TYR A 171 2.84 4.48 -11.25
CA TYR A 171 1.51 4.53 -10.64
C TYR A 171 0.62 3.38 -11.09
N TYR A 172 0.47 3.16 -12.40
CA TYR A 172 -0.43 2.12 -12.93
C TYR A 172 0.03 0.69 -12.61
N LEU A 173 1.35 0.45 -12.52
CA LEU A 173 1.92 -0.88 -12.33
C LEU A 173 1.83 -1.41 -10.90
N HIS A 174 1.36 -0.62 -9.93
CA HIS A 174 0.96 -1.14 -8.62
C HIS A 174 -0.28 -2.04 -8.70
N GLN A 175 -1.10 -1.89 -9.75
CA GLN A 175 -2.24 -2.78 -9.97
C GLN A 175 -1.79 -4.11 -10.60
N TYR A 176 -2.29 -5.22 -10.04
CA TYR A 176 -1.85 -6.57 -10.38
C TYR A 176 -2.01 -6.92 -11.88
N ASP A 177 -3.18 -6.62 -12.46
CA ASP A 177 -3.48 -6.95 -13.86
C ASP A 177 -2.71 -6.04 -14.83
N ASN A 178 -2.57 -4.76 -14.48
CA ASN A 178 -1.78 -3.79 -15.24
C ASN A 178 -0.31 -4.20 -15.36
N ALA A 179 0.29 -4.67 -14.26
CA ALA A 179 1.66 -5.18 -14.26
C ALA A 179 1.83 -6.42 -15.15
N ILE A 180 0.84 -7.32 -15.17
CA ILE A 180 0.84 -8.49 -16.06
C ILE A 180 0.76 -8.04 -17.52
N LEU A 181 -0.21 -7.18 -17.86
CA LEU A 181 -0.38 -6.65 -19.20
C LEU A 181 0.89 -5.95 -19.70
N PHE A 182 1.48 -5.06 -18.89
CA PHE A 182 2.73 -4.39 -19.21
C PHE A 182 3.86 -5.38 -19.50
N SER A 183 3.94 -6.47 -18.71
CA SER A 183 4.90 -7.55 -18.92
C SER A 183 4.63 -8.39 -20.17
N ASP A 184 3.36 -8.62 -20.52
CA ASP A 184 2.93 -9.30 -21.75
C ASP A 184 3.24 -8.46 -22.99
N LEU A 185 3.16 -7.13 -22.89
CA LEU A 185 3.49 -6.18 -23.95
C LEU A 185 5.00 -5.85 -24.03
N ASN A 186 5.87 -6.73 -23.51
CA ASN A 186 7.33 -6.55 -23.48
C ASN A 186 7.82 -5.26 -22.79
N GLY A 187 6.99 -4.61 -21.98
CA GLY A 187 7.36 -3.37 -21.28
C GLY A 187 8.54 -3.55 -20.33
N LEU A 188 8.71 -4.75 -19.75
CA LEU A 188 9.89 -5.05 -18.93
C LEU A 188 11.21 -5.01 -19.70
N ASP A 189 11.23 -5.52 -20.94
CA ASP A 189 12.45 -5.55 -21.77
C ASP A 189 12.80 -4.12 -22.19
N LEU A 190 11.80 -3.32 -22.57
CA LEU A 190 11.94 -1.90 -22.87
C LEU A 190 12.62 -1.13 -21.72
N LEU A 191 12.22 -1.40 -20.46
CA LEU A 191 12.84 -0.78 -19.29
C LEU A 191 14.30 -1.21 -19.10
N ILE A 192 14.64 -2.48 -19.35
CA ILE A 192 16.03 -2.95 -19.29
C ILE A 192 16.87 -2.28 -20.39
N ASP A 193 16.34 -2.13 -21.59
CA ASP A 193 17.01 -1.42 -22.69
C ASP A 193 17.29 0.04 -22.33
N LEU A 194 16.34 0.71 -21.66
CA LEU A 194 16.52 2.06 -21.13
C LEU A 194 17.64 2.14 -20.08
N LEU A 195 17.77 1.14 -19.18
CA LEU A 195 18.86 1.09 -18.19
C LEU A 195 20.25 0.92 -18.83
N ASN A 196 20.32 0.23 -19.97
CA ASN A 196 21.56 -0.04 -20.68
C ASN A 196 21.95 1.07 -21.68
N SER A 197 21.04 2.01 -21.96
CA SER A 197 21.29 3.09 -22.92
C SER A 197 22.27 4.13 -22.38
N THR A 198 23.22 4.55 -23.22
CA THR A 198 24.24 5.56 -22.87
C THR A 198 23.68 6.96 -22.66
N ASN A 199 22.48 7.23 -23.16
CA ASN A 199 21.84 8.55 -23.10
C ASN A 199 20.94 8.72 -21.86
N THR A 200 20.85 7.70 -21.02
CA THR A 200 19.98 7.69 -19.84
C THR A 200 20.72 8.28 -18.64
N ASN A 201 20.23 9.38 -18.10
CA ASN A 201 20.80 10.00 -16.90
C ASN A 201 20.43 9.22 -15.62
N ALA A 202 21.05 9.59 -14.49
CA ALA A 202 20.84 8.94 -13.19
C ALA A 202 19.37 8.99 -12.72
N GLU A 203 18.66 10.07 -13.00
CA GLU A 203 17.26 10.25 -12.61
C GLU A 203 16.34 9.27 -13.34
N ILE A 204 16.50 9.11 -14.65
CA ILE A 204 15.74 8.14 -15.43
C ILE A 204 16.10 6.72 -15.02
N ARG A 205 17.37 6.40 -14.79
CA ARG A 205 17.77 5.07 -14.27
C ARG A 205 17.11 4.77 -12.93
N SER A 206 17.02 5.77 -12.04
CA SER A 206 16.33 5.67 -10.75
C SER A 206 14.84 5.39 -10.92
N LEU A 207 14.15 6.13 -11.80
CA LEU A 207 12.73 5.94 -12.10
C LEU A 207 12.44 4.59 -12.76
N VAL A 208 13.27 4.16 -13.71
CA VAL A 208 13.12 2.85 -14.34
C VAL A 208 13.18 1.72 -13.32
N ASN A 209 14.12 1.77 -12.38
CA ASN A 209 14.18 0.78 -11.29
C ASN A 209 12.92 0.83 -10.41
N LEU A 210 12.39 2.02 -10.14
CA LEU A 210 11.14 2.16 -9.38
C LEU A 210 9.95 1.51 -10.09
N VAL A 211 9.81 1.75 -11.41
CA VAL A 211 8.76 1.17 -12.27
C VAL A 211 8.87 -0.36 -12.32
N LEU A 212 10.09 -0.89 -12.48
CA LEU A 212 10.35 -2.33 -12.40
C LEU A 212 9.96 -2.89 -11.03
N GLY A 213 10.29 -2.17 -9.96
CA GLY A 213 9.95 -2.55 -8.60
C GLY A 213 8.44 -2.65 -8.37
N ALA A 214 7.66 -1.66 -8.86
CA ALA A 214 6.21 -1.66 -8.82
C ALA A 214 5.63 -2.87 -9.57
N ALA A 215 6.10 -3.15 -10.78
CA ALA A 215 5.62 -4.28 -11.59
C ALA A 215 5.87 -5.66 -10.93
N PHE A 216 6.97 -5.82 -10.18
CA PHE A 216 7.29 -7.09 -9.50
C PHE A 216 6.52 -7.28 -8.19
N GLN A 217 6.10 -6.19 -7.55
CA GLN A 217 5.59 -6.22 -6.19
C GLN A 217 4.32 -7.06 -6.07
N GLY A 218 4.40 -8.14 -5.29
CA GLY A 218 3.25 -9.03 -5.07
C GLY A 218 2.74 -9.72 -6.33
N ASN A 219 3.54 -9.81 -7.40
CA ASN A 219 3.11 -10.35 -8.69
C ASN A 219 3.96 -11.55 -9.16
N PRO A 220 3.63 -12.79 -8.73
CA PRO A 220 4.40 -13.98 -9.07
C PRO A 220 4.55 -14.25 -10.57
N LYS A 221 3.56 -13.85 -11.38
CA LYS A 221 3.63 -14.02 -12.85
C LYS A 221 4.69 -13.12 -13.46
N VAL A 222 4.74 -11.85 -13.05
CA VAL A 222 5.75 -10.89 -13.53
C VAL A 222 7.12 -11.24 -12.96
N GLN A 223 7.21 -11.61 -11.68
CA GLN A 223 8.45 -12.10 -11.05
C GLN A 223 9.02 -13.33 -11.77
N LEU A 224 8.17 -14.30 -12.14
CA LEU A 224 8.60 -15.50 -12.89
C LEU A 224 9.19 -15.13 -14.25
N LYS A 225 8.57 -14.20 -14.98
CA LYS A 225 9.11 -13.71 -16.26
C LYS A 225 10.45 -13.02 -16.09
N ALA A 226 10.60 -12.19 -15.05
CA ALA A 226 11.88 -11.54 -14.74
C ALA A 226 12.97 -12.56 -14.37
N LEU A 227 12.63 -13.59 -13.60
CA LEU A 227 13.52 -14.70 -13.26
C LEU A 227 13.99 -15.45 -14.52
N GLN A 228 13.06 -15.81 -15.41
CA GLN A 228 13.36 -16.52 -16.66
C GLN A 228 14.28 -15.73 -17.60
N ARG A 229 14.20 -14.39 -17.57
CA ARG A 229 15.06 -13.49 -18.34
C ARG A 229 16.40 -13.18 -17.66
N GLY A 230 16.68 -13.72 -16.48
CA GLY A 230 17.95 -13.52 -15.78
C GLY A 230 18.10 -12.15 -15.11
N TYR A 231 16.99 -11.51 -14.74
CA TYR A 231 17.04 -10.15 -14.17
C TYR A 231 17.69 -10.10 -12.78
N ILE A 232 17.66 -11.20 -12.02
CA ILE A 232 18.31 -11.27 -10.71
C ILE A 232 19.82 -11.06 -10.86
N GLN A 233 20.47 -11.77 -11.77
CA GLN A 233 21.90 -11.61 -12.02
C GLN A 233 22.23 -10.21 -12.54
N TYR A 234 21.37 -9.66 -13.40
CA TYR A 234 21.51 -8.30 -13.92
C TYR A 234 21.46 -7.25 -12.79
N PHE A 235 20.47 -7.30 -11.90
CA PHE A 235 20.38 -6.36 -10.77
C PHE A 235 21.50 -6.54 -9.75
N LEU A 236 21.96 -7.78 -9.50
CA LEU A 236 23.14 -8.03 -8.66
C LEU A 236 24.40 -7.40 -9.26
N HIS A 237 24.58 -7.50 -10.58
CA HIS A 237 25.68 -6.85 -11.28
C HIS A 237 25.61 -5.34 -11.14
N LEU A 238 24.45 -4.72 -11.45
CA LEU A 238 24.25 -3.27 -11.31
C LEU A 238 24.53 -2.80 -9.88
N LEU A 239 24.00 -3.50 -8.88
CA LEU A 239 24.17 -3.15 -7.48
C LEU A 239 25.63 -3.23 -7.01
N ASN A 240 26.44 -4.10 -7.63
CA ASN A 240 27.86 -4.21 -7.32
C ASN A 240 28.73 -3.11 -7.98
N THR A 241 28.25 -2.51 -9.08
CA THR A 241 29.00 -1.49 -9.84
C THR A 241 28.49 -0.07 -9.63
N GLU A 242 27.25 0.11 -9.16
CA GLU A 242 26.63 1.41 -8.96
C GLU A 242 27.26 2.19 -7.80
N THR A 243 27.37 3.51 -7.96
CA THR A 243 27.93 4.43 -6.98
C THR A 243 26.94 5.49 -6.51
N ASP A 244 25.87 5.75 -7.28
CA ASP A 244 24.83 6.69 -6.87
C ASP A 244 23.90 6.07 -5.82
N ASP A 245 23.91 6.65 -4.62
CA ASP A 245 23.13 6.17 -3.48
C ASP A 245 21.62 6.06 -3.78
N ASN A 246 21.06 6.99 -4.56
CA ASN A 246 19.64 6.94 -4.89
C ASN A 246 19.34 5.75 -5.80
N ILE A 247 20.19 5.48 -6.78
CA ILE A 247 20.05 4.32 -7.66
C ILE A 247 20.22 3.02 -6.88
N ILE A 248 21.21 2.94 -5.98
CA ILE A 248 21.41 1.78 -5.09
C ILE A 248 20.15 1.52 -4.26
N LEU A 249 19.55 2.56 -3.68
CA LEU A 249 18.30 2.43 -2.92
C LEU A 249 17.14 1.93 -3.79
N ARG A 250 17.03 2.38 -5.04
CA ARG A 250 16.02 1.88 -5.98
C ARG A 250 16.28 0.44 -6.40
N LEU A 251 17.52 0.07 -6.71
CA LEU A 251 17.91 -1.31 -7.03
C LEU A 251 17.60 -2.27 -5.88
N LEU A 252 17.88 -1.88 -4.63
CA LEU A 252 17.53 -2.66 -3.44
C LEU A 252 16.02 -2.83 -3.29
N PHE A 253 15.24 -1.79 -3.59
CA PHE A 253 13.78 -1.89 -3.63
C PHE A 253 13.31 -2.86 -4.73
N THR A 254 13.81 -2.73 -5.95
CA THR A 254 13.48 -3.61 -7.09
C THR A 254 13.83 -5.07 -6.80
N LEU A 255 15.02 -5.34 -6.26
CA LEU A 255 15.41 -6.68 -5.83
C LEU A 255 14.50 -7.19 -4.70
N SER A 256 14.18 -6.33 -3.73
CA SER A 256 13.28 -6.70 -2.63
C SER A 256 11.90 -7.12 -3.14
N THR A 257 11.29 -6.38 -4.07
CA THR A 257 9.98 -6.75 -4.62
C THR A 257 10.04 -7.97 -5.54
N LEU A 258 11.18 -8.24 -6.19
CA LEU A 258 11.39 -9.44 -7.00
C LEU A 258 11.58 -10.72 -6.17
N LEU A 259 12.11 -10.61 -4.95
CA LEU A 259 12.49 -11.77 -4.12
C LEU A 259 11.42 -12.21 -3.11
N ARG A 260 10.62 -11.27 -2.59
CA ARG A 260 9.62 -11.56 -1.56
C ARG A 260 8.48 -12.42 -2.06
N SER A 261 8.05 -13.34 -1.21
CA SER A 261 6.99 -14.31 -1.47
C SER A 261 7.25 -15.15 -2.73
N PHE A 262 8.51 -15.29 -3.14
CA PHE A 262 8.88 -16.00 -4.36
C PHE A 262 10.16 -16.85 -4.16
N PRO A 263 10.01 -18.10 -3.66
CA PRO A 263 11.15 -18.92 -3.24
C PRO A 263 12.10 -19.27 -4.40
N GLN A 264 11.61 -19.37 -5.64
CA GLN A 264 12.47 -19.63 -6.79
C GLN A 264 13.45 -18.48 -7.06
N ALA A 265 13.01 -17.22 -6.92
CA ALA A 265 13.88 -16.07 -7.04
C ALA A 265 14.88 -16.00 -5.88
N GLN A 266 14.48 -16.31 -4.64
CA GLN A 266 15.39 -16.39 -3.50
C GLN A 266 16.50 -17.44 -3.71
N LYS A 267 16.14 -18.65 -4.17
CA LYS A 267 17.13 -19.69 -4.52
C LYS A 267 18.11 -19.18 -5.59
N ASN A 268 17.60 -18.53 -6.64
CA ASN A 268 18.42 -17.98 -7.70
C ASN A 268 19.35 -16.85 -7.21
N PHE A 269 18.84 -15.94 -6.39
CA PHE A 269 19.60 -14.85 -5.78
C PHE A 269 20.77 -15.38 -4.94
N LEU A 270 20.53 -16.36 -4.07
CA LEU A 270 21.61 -16.98 -3.28
C LEU A 270 22.64 -17.68 -4.16
N LYS A 271 22.18 -18.41 -5.19
CA LYS A 271 23.06 -19.09 -6.15
C LYS A 271 24.02 -18.14 -6.87
N HIS A 272 23.64 -16.89 -7.08
CA HIS A 272 24.44 -15.88 -7.78
C HIS A 272 25.15 -14.89 -6.85
N GLY A 273 25.42 -15.28 -5.60
CA GLY A 273 26.21 -14.47 -4.67
C GLY A 273 25.44 -13.33 -4.01
N GLY A 274 24.11 -13.38 -4.00
CA GLY A 274 23.27 -12.36 -3.39
C GLY A 274 23.56 -12.13 -1.91
N ALA A 275 23.78 -13.20 -1.14
CA ALA A 275 24.15 -13.11 0.28
C ALA A 275 25.49 -12.37 0.51
N GLU A 276 26.51 -12.71 -0.28
CA GLU A 276 27.82 -12.05 -0.23
C GLU A 276 27.70 -10.55 -0.51
N LEU A 277 26.95 -10.18 -1.56
CA LEU A 277 26.74 -8.79 -1.92
C LEU A 277 25.99 -8.01 -0.82
N MET A 278 24.98 -8.62 -0.19
CA MET A 278 24.27 -7.99 0.94
C MET A 278 25.20 -7.73 2.12
N VAL A 279 26.07 -8.68 2.46
CA VAL A 279 27.09 -8.49 3.52
C VAL A 279 28.08 -7.38 3.13
N LYS A 280 28.48 -7.32 1.86
CA LYS A 280 29.35 -6.24 1.35
C LYS A 280 28.68 -4.87 1.49
N ILE A 281 27.38 -4.75 1.18
CA ILE A 281 26.59 -3.52 1.29
C ILE A 281 26.51 -3.00 2.74
N LEU A 282 26.61 -3.89 3.73
CA LEU A 282 26.74 -3.48 5.13
C LEU A 282 28.02 -2.69 5.43
N ASN A 283 28.88 -2.38 4.47
CA ASN A 283 30.02 -1.46 4.62
C ASN A 283 29.78 -0.07 4.02
N GLN A 284 28.64 0.16 3.38
CA GLN A 284 28.30 1.46 2.81
C GLN A 284 28.20 2.53 3.90
N THR A 285 28.65 3.74 3.62
CA THR A 285 28.58 4.87 4.57
C THR A 285 27.15 5.36 4.75
N ASN A 286 26.33 5.25 3.71
CA ASN A 286 24.93 5.63 3.75
C ASN A 286 24.10 4.61 4.53
N ASN A 287 23.64 5.02 5.72
CA ASN A 287 22.86 4.18 6.62
C ASN A 287 21.50 3.76 6.04
N LYS A 288 20.89 4.55 5.14
CA LYS A 288 19.62 4.15 4.49
C LYS A 288 19.82 2.91 3.63
N ILE A 289 20.94 2.82 2.92
CA ILE A 289 21.29 1.66 2.09
C ILE A 289 21.50 0.43 2.98
N VAL A 290 22.28 0.58 4.06
CA VAL A 290 22.53 -0.48 5.03
C VAL A 290 21.22 -0.99 5.63
N VAL A 291 20.35 -0.10 6.08
CA VAL A 291 19.04 -0.45 6.64
C VAL A 291 18.16 -1.19 5.63
N ARG A 292 18.15 -0.78 4.35
CA ARG A 292 17.40 -1.49 3.31
C ARG A 292 17.92 -2.91 3.08
N ALA A 293 19.23 -3.11 3.07
CA ALA A 293 19.84 -4.43 2.95
C ALA A 293 19.54 -5.32 4.17
N LEU A 294 19.66 -4.77 5.39
CA LEU A 294 19.32 -5.48 6.63
C LEU A 294 17.85 -5.90 6.65
N THR A 295 16.95 -4.97 6.33
CA THR A 295 15.51 -5.22 6.29
C THR A 295 15.17 -6.31 5.27
N LEU A 296 15.73 -6.24 4.06
CA LEU A 296 15.53 -7.27 3.06
C LEU A 296 15.95 -8.65 3.56
N MET A 297 17.19 -8.80 4.06
CA MET A 297 17.66 -10.11 4.51
C MET A 297 16.86 -10.66 5.69
N ASN A 298 16.54 -9.80 6.66
CA ASN A 298 15.72 -10.17 7.81
C ASN A 298 14.34 -10.66 7.37
N ASP A 299 13.70 -9.94 6.44
CA ASP A 299 12.36 -10.30 6.00
C ASP A 299 12.35 -11.61 5.21
N LEU A 300 13.37 -11.90 4.40
CA LEU A 300 13.49 -13.20 3.70
C LEU A 300 13.72 -14.36 4.68
N ILE A 301 14.41 -14.11 5.80
CA ILE A 301 14.60 -15.10 6.87
C ILE A 301 13.26 -15.38 7.56
N ILE A 302 12.54 -14.33 7.98
CA ILE A 302 11.24 -14.45 8.65
C ILE A 302 10.22 -15.12 7.73
N GLU A 303 10.18 -14.74 6.45
CA GLU A 303 9.30 -15.36 5.45
C GLU A 303 9.55 -16.87 5.38
N LYS A 304 10.81 -17.30 5.35
CA LYS A 304 11.15 -18.72 5.38
C LYS A 304 10.66 -19.40 6.67
N GLU A 305 10.89 -18.79 7.83
CA GLU A 305 10.50 -19.37 9.13
C GLU A 305 8.98 -19.58 9.22
N GLN A 306 8.20 -18.56 8.87
CA GLN A 306 6.73 -18.63 8.86
C GLN A 306 6.18 -19.69 7.90
N VAL A 307 6.86 -19.92 6.78
CA VAL A 307 6.43 -20.90 5.78
C VAL A 307 6.84 -22.33 6.16
N MET A 308 7.96 -22.52 6.86
CA MET A 308 8.37 -23.84 7.38
C MET A 308 7.41 -24.36 8.45
N ASP A 309 6.87 -23.49 9.30
CA ASP A 309 5.83 -23.86 10.28
C ASP A 309 4.57 -24.41 9.60
N ASN A 310 4.29 -23.96 8.38
CA ASN A 310 3.18 -24.40 7.53
C ASN A 310 3.51 -25.62 6.63
N LYS A 311 4.67 -26.27 6.82
CA LYS A 311 5.13 -27.46 6.07
C LYS A 311 5.19 -27.30 4.55
N GLN A 312 5.41 -26.10 4.02
CA GLN A 312 5.60 -25.93 2.58
C GLN A 312 7.05 -26.23 2.17
N GLU A 313 7.21 -27.20 1.27
CA GLU A 313 8.54 -27.70 0.85
C GLU A 313 9.34 -26.70 -0.01
N ALA A 314 8.69 -25.69 -0.59
CA ALA A 314 9.31 -24.77 -1.55
C ALA A 314 10.56 -24.05 -1.00
N TYR A 315 10.62 -23.83 0.32
CA TYR A 315 11.69 -23.09 1.01
C TYR A 315 12.77 -23.98 1.64
N LYS A 316 12.65 -25.31 1.56
CA LYS A 316 13.54 -26.25 2.26
C LYS A 316 15.03 -26.05 1.93
N ASP A 317 15.35 -25.82 0.66
CA ASP A 317 16.73 -25.69 0.17
C ASP A 317 17.28 -24.24 0.18
N ILE A 318 16.60 -23.31 0.86
CA ILE A 318 17.00 -21.89 0.93
C ILE A 318 17.84 -21.66 2.18
N HIS A 319 19.17 -21.71 2.07
CA HIS A 319 20.08 -21.65 3.23
C HIS A 319 20.60 -20.22 3.53
N ILE A 320 19.69 -19.25 3.71
CA ILE A 320 20.06 -17.82 3.89
C ILE A 320 20.97 -17.60 5.10
N LEU A 321 20.60 -18.12 6.29
CA LEU A 321 21.36 -17.90 7.53
C LEU A 321 22.82 -18.35 7.39
N ASN A 322 23.04 -19.58 6.91
CA ASN A 322 24.38 -20.15 6.77
C ASN A 322 25.22 -19.33 5.80
N GLN A 323 24.69 -18.99 4.62
CA GLN A 323 25.45 -18.20 3.65
C GLN A 323 25.82 -16.81 4.19
N LEU A 324 24.91 -16.14 4.87
CA LEU A 324 25.21 -14.83 5.47
C LEU A 324 26.35 -14.93 6.49
N VAL A 325 26.32 -15.95 7.35
CA VAL A 325 27.40 -16.20 8.33
C VAL A 325 28.72 -16.49 7.63
N ASP A 326 28.72 -17.34 6.60
CA ASP A 326 29.92 -17.70 5.82
C ASP A 326 30.59 -16.46 5.20
N TYR A 327 29.80 -15.47 4.78
CA TYR A 327 30.31 -14.21 4.22
C TYR A 327 30.63 -13.13 5.28
N GLY A 328 30.47 -13.42 6.57
CA GLY A 328 30.89 -12.56 7.68
C GLY A 328 29.80 -11.66 8.26
N TRP A 329 28.52 -12.04 8.16
CA TRP A 329 27.39 -11.27 8.70
C TRP A 329 27.56 -10.89 10.18
N CYS A 330 27.93 -11.84 11.04
CA CYS A 330 28.08 -11.62 12.48
C CYS A 330 28.98 -10.41 12.80
N ALA A 331 30.20 -10.41 12.25
CA ALA A 331 31.17 -9.34 12.48
C ALA A 331 30.69 -7.98 11.92
N ARG A 332 30.00 -7.97 10.76
CA ARG A 332 29.47 -6.75 10.16
C ARG A 332 28.33 -6.14 10.99
N ILE A 333 27.43 -6.97 11.51
CA ILE A 333 26.35 -6.54 12.41
C ILE A 333 26.93 -5.96 13.70
N SER A 334 27.91 -6.64 14.31
CA SER A 334 28.60 -6.14 15.50
C SER A 334 29.23 -4.77 15.26
N THR A 335 29.97 -4.64 14.16
CA THR A 335 30.59 -3.36 13.76
C THR A 335 29.53 -2.29 13.58
N ARG A 336 28.43 -2.61 12.89
CA ARG A 336 27.35 -1.65 12.67
C ARG A 336 26.73 -1.18 13.97
N LEU A 337 26.31 -2.07 14.85
CA LEU A 337 25.71 -1.70 16.14
C LEU A 337 26.59 -0.73 16.94
N THR A 338 27.92 -0.87 16.87
CA THR A 338 28.86 0.03 17.56
C THR A 338 29.07 1.39 16.89
N LEU A 339 28.82 1.48 15.58
CA LEU A 339 29.03 2.71 14.79
C LEU A 339 27.80 3.63 14.75
N PHE A 340 26.61 3.12 15.06
CA PHE A 340 25.40 3.94 14.99
C PHE A 340 25.33 4.96 16.12
N ASP A 341 24.95 6.17 15.75
CA ASP A 341 24.64 7.24 16.68
C ASP A 341 23.40 6.86 17.51
N THR A 342 23.43 7.13 18.81
CA THR A 342 22.35 6.81 19.75
C THR A 342 21.06 7.55 19.45
N ASP A 343 21.09 8.52 18.55
CA ASP A 343 19.99 9.42 18.25
C ASP A 343 19.06 8.91 17.13
N ASN A 344 19.38 7.78 16.47
CA ASN A 344 18.53 7.20 15.43
C ASN A 344 18.01 5.80 15.81
N PHE A 345 16.90 5.80 16.55
CA PHE A 345 16.25 4.59 17.08
C PHE A 345 15.77 3.62 15.99
N ASP A 346 15.29 4.11 14.85
CA ASP A 346 14.82 3.26 13.74
C ASP A 346 15.96 2.41 13.17
N HIS A 347 17.15 2.99 12.97
CA HIS A 347 18.29 2.24 12.48
C HIS A 347 18.76 1.16 13.48
N ILE A 348 18.81 1.50 14.76
CA ILE A 348 19.17 0.55 15.82
C ILE A 348 18.15 -0.58 15.87
N GLU A 349 16.86 -0.27 15.76
CA GLU A 349 15.79 -1.24 15.66
C GLU A 349 16.04 -2.25 14.54
N LYS A 350 16.36 -1.81 13.33
CA LYS A 350 16.60 -2.76 12.21
C LYS A 350 17.82 -3.66 12.43
N ILE A 351 18.85 -3.18 13.13
CA ILE A 351 20.02 -4.00 13.47
C ILE A 351 19.67 -5.03 14.55
N ILE A 352 18.96 -4.60 15.59
CA ILE A 352 18.53 -5.50 16.67
C ILE A 352 17.63 -6.60 16.12
N HIS A 353 16.68 -6.28 15.23
CA HIS A 353 15.88 -7.30 14.55
C HIS A 353 16.76 -8.26 13.74
N ALA A 354 17.72 -7.74 12.96
CA ALA A 354 18.65 -8.54 12.18
C ALA A 354 19.62 -9.40 13.03
N MET A 355 19.76 -9.13 14.33
CA MET A 355 20.54 -9.96 15.26
C MET A 355 19.76 -11.19 15.72
N ILE A 356 18.44 -11.10 15.87
CA ILE A 356 17.61 -12.12 16.55
C ILE A 356 17.75 -13.52 15.94
N PRO A 357 17.63 -13.71 14.62
CA PRO A 357 17.75 -15.05 14.00
C PRO A 357 19.15 -15.65 14.14
N PHE A 358 20.14 -14.82 14.49
CA PHE A 358 21.56 -15.18 14.50
C PHE A 358 22.14 -15.28 15.91
N ILE A 359 21.39 -15.01 16.99
CA ILE A 359 21.93 -14.96 18.36
C ILE A 359 22.72 -16.22 18.70
N ASP A 360 22.18 -17.39 18.34
CA ASP A 360 22.76 -18.68 18.69
C ASP A 360 23.99 -19.03 17.81
N ILE A 361 24.01 -18.57 16.56
CA ILE A 361 25.10 -18.84 15.60
C ILE A 361 26.25 -17.84 15.78
N CYS A 362 25.94 -16.56 15.96
CA CYS A 362 26.86 -15.43 16.09
C CYS A 362 27.22 -15.11 17.56
N HIS A 363 26.98 -16.03 18.51
CA HIS A 363 27.18 -15.77 19.94
C HIS A 363 28.58 -15.21 20.27
N ARG A 364 29.63 -15.78 19.65
CA ARG A 364 31.03 -15.33 19.85
C ARG A 364 31.26 -13.87 19.44
N ASP A 365 30.62 -13.42 18.38
CA ASP A 365 30.73 -12.04 17.91
C ASP A 365 29.85 -11.09 18.75
N PHE A 366 28.67 -11.55 19.16
CA PHE A 366 27.67 -10.73 19.83
C PHE A 366 27.89 -10.59 21.35
N ILE A 367 28.59 -11.52 22.01
CA ILE A 367 28.85 -11.44 23.46
C ILE A 367 29.58 -10.15 23.86
N HIS A 368 30.47 -9.65 22.98
CA HIS A 368 31.19 -8.40 23.21
C HIS A 368 30.30 -7.15 23.11
N LEU A 369 29.08 -7.28 22.57
CA LEU A 369 28.12 -6.18 22.44
C LEU A 369 27.25 -5.97 23.68
N ILE A 370 27.33 -6.84 24.70
CA ILE A 370 26.54 -6.72 25.93
C ILE A 370 26.59 -5.29 26.54
N PRO A 371 27.76 -4.64 26.70
CA PRO A 371 27.81 -3.28 27.24
C PRO A 371 27.06 -2.25 26.40
N THR A 372 27.13 -2.39 25.07
CA THR A 372 26.44 -1.53 24.10
C THR A 372 24.93 -1.75 24.16
N LEU A 373 24.49 -3.01 24.20
CA LEU A 373 23.09 -3.40 24.34
C LEU A 373 22.49 -2.93 25.68
N ASP A 374 23.24 -3.05 26.79
CA ASP A 374 22.85 -2.52 28.10
C ASP A 374 22.69 -0.99 28.08
N LYS A 375 23.57 -0.28 27.35
CA LYS A 375 23.45 1.17 27.14
C LYS A 375 22.15 1.49 26.41
N PHE A 376 21.85 0.80 25.30
CA PHE A 376 20.60 1.01 24.56
C PHE A 376 19.38 0.68 25.42
N HIS A 377 19.37 -0.46 26.10
CA HIS A 377 18.28 -0.84 27.02
C HIS A 377 17.97 0.27 28.04
N LYS A 378 18.99 0.88 28.65
CA LYS A 378 18.83 2.00 29.58
C LYS A 378 18.28 3.26 28.91
N ILE A 379 18.71 3.58 27.69
CA ILE A 379 18.21 4.74 26.93
C ILE A 379 16.71 4.57 26.63
N TYR A 380 16.31 3.40 26.13
CA TYR A 380 14.92 3.10 25.82
C TYR A 380 14.01 3.14 27.06
N ILE A 381 14.48 2.65 28.21
CA ILE A 381 13.74 2.79 29.50
C ILE A 381 13.62 4.26 29.90
N LYS A 382 14.72 5.02 29.85
CA LYS A 382 14.76 6.40 30.37
C LYS A 382 13.86 7.35 29.59
N ASN A 383 13.73 7.14 28.28
CA ASN A 383 12.92 8.01 27.42
C ASN A 383 11.41 7.81 27.63
N ASN A 384 11.00 6.83 28.45
CA ASN A 384 9.64 6.67 28.98
C ASN A 384 8.56 6.83 27.89
N PHE A 385 8.71 6.04 26.81
CA PHE A 385 7.78 5.97 25.68
C PHE A 385 6.47 5.27 26.07
N ASP A 386 5.85 5.68 27.19
CA ASP A 386 4.67 5.06 27.76
C ASP A 386 3.57 4.96 26.68
N ASN A 387 3.20 3.72 26.36
CA ASN A 387 2.17 3.28 25.39
C ASN A 387 2.54 3.22 23.90
N ASP A 388 3.80 3.41 23.50
CA ASP A 388 4.18 3.14 22.10
C ASP A 388 4.63 1.67 21.95
N SER A 389 3.81 0.86 21.27
CA SER A 389 4.03 -0.59 21.14
C SER A 389 5.38 -0.90 20.49
N ILE A 390 5.83 -0.05 19.56
CA ILE A 390 7.08 -0.25 18.82
C ILE A 390 8.28 -0.20 19.78
N TYR A 391 8.27 0.71 20.75
CA TYR A 391 9.35 0.84 21.73
C TYR A 391 9.35 -0.31 22.73
N MET A 392 8.17 -0.83 23.09
CA MET A 392 8.04 -1.99 23.96
C MET A 392 8.56 -3.26 23.28
N ASP A 393 8.24 -3.46 22.01
CA ASP A 393 8.77 -4.57 21.20
C ASP A 393 10.30 -4.49 21.10
N MET A 394 10.82 -3.28 20.90
CA MET A 394 12.27 -3.06 20.84
C MET A 394 12.97 -3.36 22.18
N LEU A 395 12.42 -2.89 23.30
CA LEU A 395 12.93 -3.22 24.63
C LEU A 395 12.94 -4.73 24.87
N ASN A 396 11.86 -5.41 24.50
CA ASN A 396 11.74 -6.86 24.60
C ASN A 396 12.80 -7.57 23.75
N ASN A 397 13.02 -7.12 22.52
CA ASN A 397 14.04 -7.67 21.63
C ASN A 397 15.46 -7.53 22.22
N ILE A 398 15.81 -6.35 22.75
CA ILE A 398 17.10 -6.14 23.43
C ILE A 398 17.21 -7.07 24.65
N HIS A 399 16.15 -7.21 25.43
CA HIS A 399 16.12 -8.09 26.60
C HIS A 399 16.32 -9.57 26.22
N ILE A 400 15.67 -10.05 25.15
CA ILE A 400 15.83 -11.41 24.62
C ILE A 400 17.30 -11.66 24.23
N ILE A 401 17.90 -10.74 23.49
CA ILE A 401 19.31 -10.85 23.06
C ILE A 401 20.22 -10.92 24.29
N LEU A 402 20.09 -9.98 25.23
CA LEU A 402 20.92 -9.94 26.44
C LEU A 402 20.79 -11.21 27.28
N THR A 403 19.58 -11.73 27.42
CA THR A 403 19.31 -12.95 28.20
C THR A 403 20.00 -14.16 27.57
N LYS A 404 19.82 -14.37 26.26
CA LYS A 404 20.46 -15.48 25.53
C LYS A 404 21.99 -15.38 25.56
N LEU A 405 22.55 -14.18 25.35
CA LEU A 405 24.01 -14.00 25.35
C LEU A 405 24.62 -14.32 26.72
N ARG A 406 23.95 -13.92 27.81
CA ARG A 406 24.40 -14.16 29.20
C ARG A 406 24.25 -15.62 29.62
N GLN A 407 23.15 -16.29 29.27
CA GLN A 407 22.92 -17.70 29.63
C GLN A 407 24.04 -18.61 29.12
N ARG A 408 24.44 -18.45 27.86
CA ARG A 408 25.51 -19.29 27.29
C ARG A 408 26.89 -18.96 27.84
N SER A 409 27.12 -17.73 28.31
CA SER A 409 28.37 -17.39 29.00
C SER A 409 28.53 -18.11 30.34
N SER A 410 27.42 -18.46 31.01
CA SER A 410 27.44 -19.25 32.24
C SER A 410 27.54 -20.76 32.00
N ASP A 411 27.17 -21.25 30.82
CA ASP A 411 27.26 -22.68 30.47
C ASP A 411 28.66 -23.05 29.93
N ASP A 412 29.43 -22.08 29.45
CA ASP A 412 30.82 -22.24 28.97
C ASP A 412 31.89 -22.00 30.07
N LEU A 413 31.46 -21.73 31.32
CA LEU A 413 32.28 -21.58 32.54
C LEU A 413 32.08 -22.79 33.45
#